data_AF-A0A1Y4C8C9-F1
#
_entry.id   AF-A0A1Y4C8C9-F1
#
_cell.length_a   1.000
_cell.length_b   1.000
_cell.length_c   1.000
_cell.angle_alpha   90.00
_cell.angle_beta   90.00
_cell.angle_gamma   90.00
#
_symmetry.space_group_name_H-M   'P 1'
#
loop_
_entity.id
_entity.type
_entity.pdbx_description
1 polymer ?
#
loop_
_entity_poly.entity_id
_entity_poly.type
_entity_poly.pdbx_seq_one_letter_code
_entity_poly.pdbx_strand_id
1 'polypeptide(L)'
;ALPLIYTGLSSGLRQCELITLSWADFHIRCRYILKGQRLLTLNSRAEHLLERIPETGCYVFLNPKTGAPYQLHEFYYLHKRILKQAGLPWVAFRNLQRQCREVGI
;
A
#
# COMPACT_ATOMS: atom_id res chain seq x y z
N ALA A 1 5.33 1.83 7.53
CA ALA A 1 6.01 1.72 6.22
C ALA A 1 5.76 0.37 5.53
N LEU A 2 6.07 -0.75 6.18
CA LEU A 2 5.90 -2.10 5.60
C LEU A 2 4.46 -2.39 5.11
N PRO A 3 3.39 -2.13 5.90
CA PRO A 3 2.02 -2.39 5.45
C PRO A 3 1.60 -1.60 4.20
N LEU A 4 2.01 -0.33 4.12
CA LEU A 4 1.74 0.55 2.96
C LEU A 4 2.31 -0.04 1.67
N ILE A 5 3.60 -0.36 1.66
CA ILE A 5 4.30 -0.83 0.46
C ILE A 5 3.84 -2.23 0.08
N TYR A 6 3.71 -3.13 1.04
CA TYR A 6 3.24 -4.49 0.78
C TYR A 6 1.82 -4.49 0.17
N THR A 7 0.90 -3.70 0.76
CA THR A 7 -0.46 -3.56 0.23
C THR A 7 -0.43 -2.98 -1.17
N GLY A 8 0.37 -1.94 -1.43
CA GLY A 8 0.48 -1.38 -2.78
C GLY A 8 1.04 -2.35 -3.81
N LEU A 9 2.07 -3.14 -3.45
CA LEU A 9 2.69 -4.11 -4.38
C LEU A 9 1.78 -5.30 -4.70
N SER A 10 0.93 -5.73 -3.77
CA SER A 10 0.05 -6.90 -3.94
C SER A 10 -1.36 -6.56 -4.46
N SER A 11 -1.90 -5.38 -4.15
CA SER A 11 -3.31 -5.06 -4.43
C SER A 11 -3.60 -4.49 -5.83
N GLY A 12 -2.58 -4.04 -6.58
CA GLY A 12 -2.83 -3.35 -7.85
C GLY A 12 -3.24 -1.87 -7.73
N LEU A 13 -3.20 -1.29 -6.51
CA LEU A 13 -3.44 0.13 -6.27
C LEU A 13 -2.36 1.02 -6.90
N ARG A 14 -2.77 2.16 -7.45
CA ARG A 14 -1.85 3.23 -7.88
C ARG A 14 -1.31 3.95 -6.64
N GLN A 15 -0.13 4.57 -6.76
CA GLN A 15 0.49 5.32 -5.66
C GLN A 15 -0.46 6.35 -5.03
N CYS A 16 -1.19 7.12 -5.84
CA CYS A 16 -2.16 8.11 -5.35
C CYS A 16 -3.36 7.47 -4.63
N GLU A 17 -3.83 6.33 -5.14
CA GLU A 17 -4.94 5.58 -4.53
C GLU A 17 -4.52 5.01 -3.17
N LEU A 18 -3.26 4.58 -3.06
CA LEU A 18 -2.68 3.99 -1.87
C LEU A 18 -2.48 5.01 -0.74
N ILE A 19 -1.96 6.20 -1.04
CA ILE A 19 -1.75 7.27 -0.03
C ILE A 19 -3.07 7.92 0.43
N THR A 20 -4.12 7.84 -0.39
CA THR A 20 -5.48 8.35 -0.08
C THR A 20 -6.45 7.23 0.24
N LEU A 21 -5.96 6.04 0.59
CA LEU A 21 -6.78 4.89 0.86
C LEU A 21 -7.50 5.06 2.20
N SER A 22 -8.83 4.96 2.17
CA SER A 22 -9.67 5.12 3.36
C SER A 22 -10.08 3.78 3.93
N TRP A 23 -10.32 3.73 5.25
CA TRP A 23 -10.94 2.55 5.89
C TRP A 23 -12.30 2.22 5.29
N ALA A 24 -13.04 3.22 4.79
CA ALA A 24 -14.30 3.02 4.08
C ALA A 24 -14.15 2.27 2.74
N ASP A 25 -12.96 2.27 2.14
CA ASP A 25 -12.67 1.53 0.91
C ASP A 25 -12.40 0.03 1.19
N PHE A 26 -12.21 -0.35 2.46
CA PHE A 26 -11.85 -1.71 2.87
C PHE A 26 -13.07 -2.54 3.24
N HIS A 27 -13.17 -3.72 2.60
CA HIS A 27 -14.10 -4.76 3.00
C HIS A 27 -13.30 -5.96 3.52
N ILE A 28 -12.81 -5.84 4.75
CA ILE A 28 -11.91 -6.82 5.40
C ILE A 28 -12.51 -8.23 5.34
N ARG A 29 -13.79 -8.40 5.70
CA ARG A 29 -14.49 -9.70 5.67
C ARG A 29 -14.48 -10.40 4.31
N CYS A 30 -14.38 -9.63 3.23
CA CYS A 30 -14.46 -10.16 1.87
C CYS A 30 -13.13 -10.01 1.12
N ARG A 31 -12.06 -9.57 1.79
CA ARG A 31 -10.69 -9.43 1.24
C ARG A 31 -10.63 -8.61 -0.05
N TYR A 32 -11.39 -7.52 -0.14
CA TYR A 32 -11.27 -6.61 -1.27
C TYR A 32 -11.23 -5.14 -0.85
N ILE A 33 -10.56 -4.36 -1.69
CA ILE A 33 -10.54 -2.89 -1.66
C ILE A 33 -11.41 -2.42 -2.82
N LEU A 34 -12.40 -1.59 -2.53
CA LEU A 34 -13.19 -0.91 -3.54
C LEU A 34 -12.67 0.52 -3.70
N LYS A 35 -12.01 0.82 -4.82
CA LYS A 35 -11.53 2.18 -5.11
C LYS A 35 -12.20 2.71 -6.37
N GLY A 36 -13.15 3.62 -6.19
CA GLY A 36 -14.03 4.08 -7.28
C GLY A 36 -14.86 2.91 -7.81
N GLN A 37 -14.66 2.54 -9.09
CA GLN A 37 -15.34 1.39 -9.72
C GLN A 37 -14.45 0.14 -9.81
N ARG A 38 -13.23 0.17 -9.25
CA ARG A 38 -12.27 -0.94 -9.33
C ARG A 38 -12.33 -1.75 -8.03
N LEU A 39 -12.62 -3.05 -8.16
CA LEU A 39 -12.47 -4.01 -7.09
C LEU A 39 -11.07 -4.64 -7.17
N LEU A 40 -10.33 -4.57 -6.07
CA LEU A 40 -8.97 -5.05 -5.96
C LEU A 40 -8.88 -6.10 -4.86
N THR A 41 -8.32 -7.27 -5.18
CA THR A 41 -8.19 -8.37 -4.23
C THR A 41 -7.03 -8.10 -3.27
N LEU A 42 -7.27 -8.37 -1.98
CA LEU A 42 -6.23 -8.42 -0.95
C LEU A 42 -5.74 -9.85 -0.81
N ASN A 43 -4.42 -10.03 -0.76
CA ASN A 43 -3.85 -11.30 -0.34
C ASN A 43 -3.99 -11.47 1.19
N SER A 44 -3.91 -12.71 1.68
CA SER A 44 -4.06 -13.02 3.11
C SER A 44 -3.02 -12.35 4.00
N ARG A 45 -1.81 -12.13 3.49
CA ARG A 45 -0.74 -11.43 4.23
C ARG A 45 -1.04 -9.93 4.39
N ALA A 46 -1.62 -9.29 3.38
CA ALA A 46 -2.00 -7.88 3.42
C ALA A 46 -3.16 -7.70 4.40
N GLU A 47 -4.15 -8.60 4.37
CA GLU A 47 -5.23 -8.65 5.36
C GLU A 47 -4.66 -8.67 6.79
N HIS A 48 -3.78 -9.63 7.12
CA HIS A 48 -3.17 -9.71 8.44
C HIS A 48 -2.30 -8.48 8.81
N LEU A 49 -1.65 -7.85 7.84
CA LEU A 49 -0.89 -6.62 8.11
C LEU A 49 -1.82 -5.43 8.37
N LEU A 50 -2.98 -5.38 7.72
CA LEU A 50 -3.98 -4.34 7.86
C LEU A 50 -4.78 -4.48 9.17
N GLU A 51 -5.11 -5.71 9.59
CA GLU A 51 -5.76 -5.99 10.88
C GLU A 51 -4.95 -5.45 12.08
N ARG A 52 -3.64 -5.30 11.92
CA ARG A 52 -2.74 -4.78 12.97
C ARG A 52 -2.64 -3.26 12.98
N ILE A 53 -3.21 -2.56 12.00
CA ILE A 53 -3.23 -1.10 11.96
C ILE A 53 -4.50 -0.65 12.68
N PRO A 54 -4.38 0.20 13.72
CA PRO A 54 -5.57 0.71 14.38
C PRO A 54 -6.35 1.62 13.42
N GLU A 55 -7.68 1.50 13.43
CA GLU A 55 -8.59 2.35 12.64
C GLU A 55 -8.69 3.75 13.25
N THR A 56 -7.60 4.51 13.20
CA THR A 56 -7.52 5.87 13.72
C THR A 56 -7.73 6.88 12.59
N GLY A 57 -8.93 7.44 12.49
CA GLY A 57 -9.28 8.46 11.50
C GLY A 57 -9.72 7.87 10.15
N CYS A 58 -9.74 8.69 9.10
CA CYS A 58 -10.32 8.29 7.81
C CYS A 58 -9.36 7.48 6.93
N TYR A 59 -8.05 7.71 7.03
CA TYR A 59 -7.03 7.14 6.14
C TYR A 59 -6.33 5.95 6.79
N VAL A 60 -6.03 4.94 5.99
CA VAL A 60 -5.43 3.68 6.47
C VAL A 60 -3.94 3.83 6.72
N PHE A 61 -3.24 4.56 5.86
CA PHE A 61 -1.80 4.74 5.98
C PHE A 61 -1.46 6.19 6.31
N LEU A 62 -1.06 6.40 7.55
CA LEU A 62 -0.57 7.67 8.05
C LEU A 62 0.96 7.65 8.12
N ASN A 63 1.57 8.80 7.87
CA ASN A 63 2.99 9.00 8.11
C ASN A 63 3.24 8.96 9.62
N PRO A 64 4.07 8.02 10.13
CA PRO A 64 4.28 7.85 11.56
C PRO A 64 4.95 9.06 12.22
N LYS A 65 5.60 9.94 11.45
CA LYS A 65 6.23 11.16 11.98
C LYS A 65 5.23 12.29 12.21
N THR A 66 4.21 12.40 11.36
CA THR A 66 3.31 13.56 11.33
C THR A 66 1.87 13.20 11.73
N GLY A 67 1.50 11.92 11.71
CA GLY A 67 0.11 11.46 11.88
C GLY A 67 -0.81 11.83 10.72
N ALA A 68 -0.29 12.47 9.67
CA ALA A 68 -1.05 12.88 8.48
C ALA A 68 -0.89 11.84 7.36
N PRO A 69 -1.78 11.84 6.34
CA PRO A 69 -1.61 11.02 5.15
C PRO A 69 -0.27 11.29 4.46
N TYR A 70 0.32 10.25 3.88
CA TYR A 70 1.58 10.39 3.15
C TYR A 70 1.43 11.33 1.95
N GLN A 71 2.39 12.24 1.78
CA GLN A 71 2.49 13.01 0.54
C GLN A 71 3.23 12.21 -0.54
N LEU A 72 3.05 12.59 -1.81
CA LEU A 72 3.70 11.93 -2.95
C LEU A 72 5.24 11.92 -2.83
N HIS A 73 5.82 13.05 -2.40
CA HIS A 73 7.27 13.16 -2.24
C HIS A 73 7.78 12.27 -1.09
N GLU A 74 7.02 12.15 0.00
CA GLU A 74 7.36 11.27 1.13
C GLU A 74 7.32 9.81 0.72
N PHE A 75 6.29 9.43 -0.05
CA PHE A 75 6.21 8.10 -0.64
C PHE A 75 7.39 7.80 -1.56
N TYR A 76 7.78 8.76 -2.41
CA TYR A 76 8.95 8.61 -3.29
C TYR A 76 10.22 8.31 -2.50
N TYR A 77 10.51 9.08 -1.44
CA TYR A 77 11.67 8.83 -0.59
C TYR A 77 11.56 7.54 0.19
N LEU A 78 10.37 7.16 0.65
CA LEU A 78 10.12 5.89 1.32
C LEU A 78 10.42 4.71 0.40
N HIS A 79 9.90 4.75 -0.83
CA HIS A 79 10.14 3.74 -1.86
C HIS A 79 11.64 3.62 -2.18
N LYS A 80 12.32 4.75 -2.41
CA LYS A 80 13.76 4.79 -2.65
C LYS A 80 14.56 4.17 -1.49
N ARG A 81 14.17 4.45 -0.24
CA ARG A 81 14.82 3.88 0.95
C ARG A 81 14.64 2.37 1.04
N ILE A 82 13.44 1.86 0.76
CA ILE A 82 13.14 0.43 0.84
C ILE A 82 13.90 -0.34 -0.24
N LEU A 83 13.95 0.16 -1.48
CA LEU A 83 14.78 -0.44 -2.54
C LEU A 83 16.25 -0.53 -2.11
N LYS A 84 16.80 0.56 -1.55
CA LYS A 84 18.18 0.58 -1.04
C LYS A 84 18.39 -0.45 0.07
N GLN A 85 17.45 -0.57 1.01
CA GLN A 85 17.51 -1.56 2.09
C GLN A 85 17.42 -3.00 1.58
N ALA A 86 16.66 -3.24 0.51
CA ALA A 86 16.54 -4.53 -0.14
C ALA A 86 17.69 -4.86 -1.11
N GLY A 87 18.66 -3.95 -1.29
CA GLY A 87 19.74 -4.11 -2.25
C GLY A 87 19.29 -4.08 -3.71
N LEU A 88 18.09 -3.56 -3.98
CA LEU A 88 17.50 -3.51 -5.32
C LEU A 88 17.92 -2.25 -6.07
N PRO A 89 18.13 -2.33 -7.40
CA PRO A 89 18.33 -1.14 -8.21
C PRO A 89 17.08 -0.25 -8.18
N TRP A 90 17.24 1.00 -8.60
CA TRP A 90 16.08 1.87 -8.73
C TRP A 90 15.11 1.29 -9.76
N VAL A 91 13.86 1.09 -9.34
CA VAL A 91 12.76 0.64 -10.18
C VAL A 91 11.52 1.44 -9.82
N ALA A 92 10.78 1.92 -10.82
CA ALA A 92 9.53 2.63 -10.58
C ALA A 92 8.53 1.73 -9.84
N PHE A 93 7.77 2.32 -8.91
CA PHE A 93 6.82 1.55 -8.08
C PHE A 93 5.86 0.69 -8.92
N ARG A 94 5.32 1.23 -10.02
CA ARG A 94 4.43 0.50 -10.94
C ARG A 94 5.11 -0.70 -11.62
N ASN A 95 6.39 -0.57 -11.95
CA ASN A 95 7.14 -1.68 -12.57
C ASN A 95 7.41 -2.77 -11.53
N LEU A 96 7.80 -2.39 -10.31
CA LEU A 96 7.98 -3.33 -9.20
C LEU A 96 6.67 -4.06 -8.88
N GLN A 97 5.55 -3.33 -8.84
CA GLN A 97 4.22 -3.90 -8.63
C GLN A 97 3.83 -4.90 -9.72
N ARG A 98 4.13 -4.62 -10.99
CA ARG A 98 3.92 -5.58 -12.10
C ARG A 98 4.75 -6.85 -11.90
N GLN A 99 6.03 -6.72 -11.56
CA GLN A 99 6.91 -7.86 -11.29
C GLN A 99 6.40 -8.70 -10.10
N CYS A 100 5.96 -8.05 -9.01
CA CYS A 100 5.36 -8.74 -7.87
C CYS A 100 4.13 -9.56 -8.27
N ARG A 101 3.28 -9.01 -9.15
CA ARG A 101 2.08 -9.72 -9.64
C ARG A 101 2.43 -10.93 -10.51
N GLU A 102 3.46 -10.82 -11.36
CA GLU A 102 3.94 -11.93 -12.19
C GLU A 102 4.46 -13.11 -11.35
N VAL A 103 5.05 -12.82 -10.18
CA VAL A 103 5.53 -13.84 -9.24
C VAL A 103 4.48 -14.28 -8.20
N GLY A 104 3.24 -13.80 -8.31
CA GLY A 104 2.13 -14.22 -7.43
C GLY A 104 2.20 -13.70 -5.99
N ILE A 105 2.81 -12.53 -5.77
CA ILE A 105 2.75 -11.81 -4.47
C ILE A 105 1.38 -11.17 -4.28
#